data_AF-A0A0S8A4U1-F1
#
_entry.id   AF-A0A0S8A4U1-F1
#
_cell.length_a   1.000
_cell.length_b   1.000
_cell.length_c   1.000
_cell.angle_alpha   90.00
_cell.angle_beta   90.00
_cell.angle_gamma   90.00
#
_symmetry.space_group_name_H-M   'P 1'
#
loop_
_entity.id
_entity.type
_entity.pdbx_description
1 polymer ?
#
loop_
_entity_poly.entity_id
_entity_poly.type
_entity_poly.pdbx_seq_one_letter_code
_entity_poly.pdbx_strand_id
1 'polypeptide(L)'
;MWKEGELSAREVHDGLADSLDWAYSTTRTTLDRMANKGLLSKRSFHGMYLYKPCVSKAAGLASLVRDLADRVLEVDYAPVVSLFAESNALSAEEVEELSRLLEEEA
;
A
#
# COMPACT_ATOMS: atom_id res chain seq x y z
N MET A 1 2.75 1.36 8.54
CA MET A 1 3.05 -0.08 8.39
C MET A 1 4.26 -0.35 7.48
N TRP A 2 4.35 0.13 6.23
CA TRP A 2 5.60 -0.07 5.48
C TRP A 2 6.82 0.64 6.10
N LYS A 3 6.62 1.83 6.69
CA LYS A 3 7.67 2.54 7.46
C LYS A 3 7.83 1.96 8.87
N GLU A 4 6.73 1.90 9.63
CA GLU A 4 6.74 1.52 11.06
C GLU A 4 6.80 0.01 11.35
N GLY A 5 6.62 -0.85 10.35
CA GLY A 5 6.51 -2.30 10.54
C GLY A 5 5.14 -2.77 11.06
N GLU A 6 5.16 -3.62 12.10
CA GLU A 6 3.97 -4.20 12.74
C GLU A 6 3.30 -3.17 13.65
N LEU A 7 1.98 -2.98 13.51
CA LEU A 7 1.20 -2.02 14.29
C LEU A 7 -0.12 -2.61 14.76
N SER A 8 -0.63 -2.12 15.89
CA SER A 8 -2.00 -2.37 16.33
C SER A 8 -3.03 -1.55 15.55
N ALA A 9 -4.29 -1.99 15.59
CA ALA A 9 -5.38 -1.21 15.00
C ALA A 9 -5.49 0.21 15.60
N ARG A 10 -5.14 0.38 16.88
CA ARG A 10 -5.16 1.67 17.56
C ARG A 10 -4.07 2.60 17.05
N GLU A 11 -2.83 2.11 16.97
CA GLU A 11 -1.72 2.90 16.41
C GLU A 11 -1.99 3.31 14.96
N VAL A 12 -2.58 2.42 14.15
CA VAL A 12 -2.99 2.77 12.79
C VAL A 12 -4.09 3.84 12.79
N HIS A 13 -5.07 3.75 13.69
CA HIS A 13 -6.16 4.71 13.75
C HIS A 13 -5.67 6.09 14.20
N ASP A 14 -4.87 6.14 15.27
CA ASP A 14 -4.34 7.38 15.83
C ASP A 14 -3.44 8.08 14.80
N GLY A 15 -2.64 7.34 14.03
CA GLY A 15 -1.83 7.89 12.93
C GLY A 15 -2.62 8.37 11.70
N LEU A 16 -3.92 8.04 11.60
CA LEU A 16 -4.80 8.46 10.50
C LEU A 16 -5.87 9.47 10.94
N ALA A 17 -6.07 9.65 12.25
CA ALA A 17 -7.18 10.40 12.83
C ALA A 17 -7.30 11.81 12.24
N ASP A 18 -6.18 12.54 12.18
CA ASP A 18 -6.13 13.92 11.68
C ASP A 18 -6.43 14.05 10.18
N SER A 19 -6.31 12.95 9.41
CA SER A 19 -6.45 12.96 7.95
C SER A 19 -7.78 12.43 7.45
N LEU A 20 -8.38 11.47 8.14
CA LEU A 20 -9.57 10.75 7.67
C LEU A 20 -10.82 11.01 8.52
N ASP A 21 -10.68 11.51 9.75
CA ASP A 21 -11.76 11.85 10.70
C ASP A 21 -12.91 10.80 10.75
N TRP A 22 -12.53 9.51 10.68
CA TRP A 22 -13.49 8.41 10.67
C TRP A 22 -13.47 7.63 11.99
N ALA A 23 -14.52 6.86 12.26
CA ALA A 23 -14.61 6.07 13.49
C ALA A 23 -13.54 4.97 13.57
N TYR A 24 -13.09 4.64 14.79
CA TYR A 24 -12.16 3.54 15.05
C TYR A 24 -12.63 2.18 14.48
N SER A 25 -13.94 1.92 14.48
CA SER A 25 -14.54 0.74 13.88
C SER A 25 -14.26 0.63 12.37
N THR A 26 -14.17 1.77 11.67
CA THR A 26 -13.83 1.84 10.24
C THR A 26 -12.37 1.46 10.01
N THR A 27 -11.45 1.93 10.84
CA THR A 27 -10.05 1.48 10.80
C THR A 27 -9.97 -0.04 10.97
N ARG A 28 -10.60 -0.58 12.02
CA ARG A 28 -10.57 -2.03 12.30
C ARG A 28 -11.13 -2.86 11.14
N THR A 29 -12.30 -2.48 10.63
CA THR A 29 -12.96 -3.20 9.53
C THR A 29 -12.14 -3.10 8.24
N THR A 30 -11.43 -1.99 8.02
CA THR A 30 -10.54 -1.83 6.86
C THR A 30 -9.32 -2.73 6.99
N LEU A 31 -8.68 -2.78 8.16
CA LEU A 31 -7.56 -3.68 8.42
C LEU A 31 -7.96 -5.16 8.28
N ASP A 32 -9.14 -5.54 8.80
CA ASP A 32 -9.67 -6.89 8.64
C ASP A 32 -9.91 -7.25 7.17
N ARG A 33 -10.48 -6.33 6.37
CA ARG A 33 -10.65 -6.53 4.92
C ARG A 33 -9.30 -6.68 4.20
N MET A 34 -8.30 -5.89 4.58
CA MET A 34 -6.95 -6.00 4.01
C MET A 34 -6.28 -7.33 4.38
N ALA A 35 -6.46 -7.79 5.62
CA ALA A 35 -5.96 -9.09 6.06
C ALA A 35 -6.64 -10.26 5.31
N ASN A 36 -7.96 -10.19 5.14
CA ASN A 36 -8.71 -11.18 4.37
C ASN A 36 -8.28 -11.23 2.89
N LYS A 37 -7.79 -10.11 2.35
CA LYS A 37 -7.21 -10.02 1.00
C LYS A 37 -5.74 -10.44 0.93
N GLY A 38 -5.14 -10.86 2.05
CA GLY A 38 -3.73 -11.25 2.11
C GLY A 38 -2.73 -10.08 2.06
N LEU A 39 -3.21 -8.84 2.12
CA LEU A 39 -2.34 -7.65 2.10
C LEU A 39 -1.63 -7.45 3.44
N LEU A 40 -2.29 -7.87 4.53
CA LEU A 40 -1.78 -7.83 5.89
C LEU A 40 -1.86 -9.21 6.52
N SER A 41 -0.93 -9.52 7.41
CA SER A 41 -1.10 -10.60 8.39
C SER A 41 -1.73 -10.03 9.65
N LYS A 42 -2.54 -10.84 10.33
CA LYS A 42 -3.21 -10.48 11.58
C LYS A 42 -2.84 -11.49 12.66
N ARG A 43 -2.32 -11.01 13.78
CA ARG A 43 -1.86 -11.82 14.92
C ARG A 43 -2.51 -11.34 16.21
N SER A 44 -2.97 -12.26 17.06
CA SER A 44 -3.37 -11.91 18.42
C SER A 44 -2.14 -11.78 19.32
N PHE A 45 -2.10 -10.74 20.13
CA PHE A 45 -1.04 -10.48 21.10
C PHE A 45 -1.67 -9.84 22.34
N HIS A 46 -1.63 -10.51 23.50
CA HIS A 46 -2.13 -9.97 24.77
C HIS A 46 -3.53 -9.30 24.71
N GLY A 47 -4.48 -9.91 24.02
CA GLY A 47 -5.86 -9.38 23.91
C GLY A 47 -6.05 -8.27 22.87
N MET A 48 -5.02 -7.91 22.11
CA MET A 48 -5.10 -7.00 20.96
C MET A 48 -4.68 -7.72 19.67
N TYR A 49 -4.99 -7.08 18.53
CA TYR A 49 -4.54 -7.55 17.21
C TYR A 49 -3.45 -6.65 16.68
N LEU A 50 -2.39 -7.29 16.18
CA LEU A 50 -1.29 -6.68 15.47
C LEU A 50 -1.39 -7.03 13.99
N TYR A 51 -1.04 -6.04 13.15
CA TYR A 51 -1.11 -6.12 11.71
C TYR A 51 0.27 -5.82 11.13
N LYS A 52 0.70 -6.64 10.17
CA LYS A 52 1.99 -6.48 9.47
C LYS A 52 1.79 -6.62 7.96
N PRO A 53 2.41 -5.77 7.12
CA PRO A 53 2.31 -5.89 5.67
C PRO A 53 2.88 -7.22 5.18
N CYS A 54 2.13 -7.90 4.32
CA CYS A 54 2.55 -9.12 3.63
C CYS A 54 3.07 -8.84 2.22
N VAL A 55 2.83 -7.65 1.69
CA VAL A 55 3.28 -7.21 0.36
C VAL A 55 4.28 -6.07 0.49
N SER A 56 5.28 -6.04 -0.39
CA SER A 56 6.24 -4.94 -0.48
C SER A 56 5.54 -3.65 -0.95
N LYS A 57 6.14 -2.49 -0.65
CA LYS A 57 5.62 -1.20 -1.13
C LYS A 57 5.59 -1.15 -2.66
N ALA A 58 6.63 -1.69 -3.31
CA ALA A 58 6.72 -1.78 -4.77
C ALA A 58 5.61 -2.67 -5.36
N ALA A 59 5.42 -3.88 -4.82
CA ALA A 59 4.35 -4.78 -5.27
C ALA A 59 2.94 -4.18 -5.08
N GLY A 60 2.72 -3.49 -3.95
CA GLY A 60 1.47 -2.78 -3.68
C GLY A 60 1.20 -1.66 -4.68
N LEU A 61 2.21 -0.84 -4.99
CA LEU A 61 2.10 0.22 -5.99
C LEU A 61 1.85 -0.35 -7.39
N ALA A 62 2.57 -1.40 -7.78
CA ALA A 62 2.37 -2.06 -9.07
C ALA A 62 0.94 -2.62 -9.20
N SER A 63 0.37 -3.17 -8.11
CA SER A 63 -1.03 -3.62 -8.10
C SER A 63 -2.01 -2.46 -8.25
N LEU A 64 -1.75 -1.32 -7.61
CA LEU A 64 -2.60 -0.14 -7.72
C LEU A 64 -2.59 0.42 -9.15
N VAL A 65 -1.42 0.47 -9.80
CA VAL A 65 -1.30 0.93 -11.19
C VAL A 65 -2.07 0.00 -12.14
N ARG A 66 -1.95 -1.32 -11.96
CA ARG A 66 -2.74 -2.29 -12.74
C ARG A 66 -4.24 -2.10 -12.51
N ASP A 67 -4.68 -2.02 -11.26
CA ASP A 67 -6.10 -1.82 -10.94
C ASP A 67 -6.65 -0.51 -11.52
N LEU A 68 -5.85 0.57 -11.53
CA LEU A 68 -6.21 1.85 -12.14
C LEU A 68 -6.34 1.72 -13.67
N ALA A 69 -5.36 1.10 -14.32
CA ALA A 69 -5.36 0.87 -15.77
C ALA A 69 -6.59 0.07 -16.19
N ASP A 70 -6.82 -1.05 -15.52
CA ASP A 70 -7.88 -2.00 -15.88
C ASP A 70 -9.29 -1.46 -15.56
N ARG A 71 -9.47 -0.79 -14.41
CA ARG A 71 -10.81 -0.47 -13.89
C ARG A 71 -11.26 0.97 -14.09
N VAL A 72 -10.33 1.90 -14.30
CA VAL A 72 -10.65 3.33 -14.43
C VAL A 72 -10.38 3.81 -15.85
N LEU A 73 -9.25 3.43 -16.42
CA LEU A 73 -8.85 3.86 -17.75
C LEU A 73 -9.31 2.88 -18.85
N GLU A 74 -9.62 1.63 -18.49
CA GLU A 74 -10.02 0.57 -19.42
C GLU A 74 -8.98 0.35 -20.55
N VAL A 75 -7.70 0.45 -20.20
CA VAL A 75 -6.55 0.27 -21.11
C VAL A 75 -5.54 -0.72 -20.52
N ASP A 76 -4.67 -1.25 -21.37
CA ASP A 76 -3.53 -2.04 -20.91
C ASP A 76 -2.62 -1.25 -19.96
N TYR A 77 -2.00 -1.95 -19.01
CA TYR A 77 -1.17 -1.32 -17.97
C TYR A 77 0.08 -0.61 -18.51
N ALA A 78 0.64 -1.07 -19.63
CA ALA A 78 1.89 -0.54 -20.18
C ALA A 78 1.78 0.95 -20.58
N PRO A 79 0.75 1.39 -21.33
CA PRO A 79 0.47 2.80 -21.56
C PRO A 79 0.39 3.66 -20.30
N VAL A 80 -0.16 3.14 -19.20
CA VAL A 80 -0.31 3.89 -17.94
C VAL A 80 1.03 4.08 -17.25
N VAL A 81 1.90 3.06 -17.29
CA VAL A 81 3.28 3.16 -16.81
C VAL A 81 4.07 4.19 -17.63
N SER A 82 3.90 4.20 -18.95
CA SER A 82 4.51 5.20 -19.82
C SER A 82 4.01 6.62 -19.49
N LEU A 83 2.71 6.81 -19.30
CA LEU A 83 2.13 8.10 -18.93
C LEU A 83 2.69 8.62 -17.59
N PHE A 84 2.88 7.72 -16.62
CA PHE A 84 3.45 8.05 -15.32
C PHE A 84 4.94 8.42 -15.40
N ALA A 85 5.70 7.75 -16.27
CA ALA A 85 7.08 8.09 -16.55
C ALA A 85 7.21 9.44 -17.25
N GLU A 86 6.29 9.76 -18.18
CA GLU A 86 6.28 11.01 -18.94
C GLU A 86 5.78 12.21 -18.12
N SER A 87 4.97 12.00 -17.08
CA SER A 87 4.37 13.09 -16.31
C SER A 87 5.33 13.85 -15.38
N ASN A 88 6.64 13.53 -15.38
CA ASN A 88 7.62 14.00 -14.39
C ASN A 88 7.12 13.82 -12.94
N ALA A 89 6.30 12.78 -12.69
CA ALA A 89 5.70 12.54 -11.38
C ALA A 89 6.72 12.02 -10.35
N LEU A 90 7.88 11.57 -10.83
CA LEU A 90 9.01 11.11 -10.02
C LEU A 90 10.23 11.99 -10.31
N SER A 91 10.98 12.32 -9.27
CA SER A 91 12.30 12.94 -9.41
C SER A 91 13.32 11.94 -9.99
N ALA A 92 14.45 12.44 -10.50
CA ALA A 92 15.53 11.57 -10.98
C ALA A 92 16.04 10.59 -9.90
N GLU A 93 16.09 11.03 -8.64
CA GLU A 93 16.48 10.20 -7.49
C GLU A 93 15.44 9.11 -7.20
N GLU A 94 14.15 9.42 -7.33
CA GLU A 94 13.07 8.45 -7.16
C GLU A 94 13.04 7.42 -8.30
N VAL A 95 13.37 7.82 -9.53
CA VAL A 95 13.51 6.90 -10.68
C VAL A 95 14.69 5.96 -10.49
N GLU A 96 15.83 6.45 -10.00
CA GLU A 96 17.02 5.64 -9.76
C GLU A 96 16.78 4.61 -8.63
N GLU A 97 16.13 5.03 -7.55
CA GLU A 97 15.74 4.12 -6.47
C GLU A 97 14.73 3.07 -6.94
N LEU A 98 13.74 3.46 -7.75
CA LEU A 98 12.79 2.50 -8.32
C LEU A 98 13.48 1.50 -9.24
N SER A 99 14.44 1.95 -10.05
CA SER A 99 15.22 1.08 -10.94
C SER A 99 16.04 0.06 -10.16
N ARG A 100 16.67 0.49 -9.06
CA ARG A 100 17.43 -0.41 -8.16
C ARG A 100 16.52 -1.48 -7.55
N LEU A 101 15.33 -1.10 -7.06
CA LEU A 101 14.38 -2.04 -6.48
C LEU A 101 13.86 -3.07 -7.49
N LEU A 102 13.73 -2.69 -8.77
CA LEU A 102 13.32 -3.60 -9.85
C LEU A 102 14.41 -4.61 -10.21
N GLU A 103 15.69 -4.20 -10.15
CA GLU A 103 16.83 -5.08 -10.42
C GLU A 103 17.09 -6.08 -9.28
N GLU A 104 16.78 -5.73 -8.02
CA GLU A 104 16.94 -6.62 -6.86
C GLU A 104 15.86 -7.72 -6.78
N GLU A 105 14.69 -7.54 -7.41
CA GLU A 105 13.61 -8.53 -7.46
C GLU A 105 13.65 -9.43 -8.73
N ALA A 106 14.59 -9.22 -9.66
CA ALA A 106 14.75 -9.96 -10.92
C ALA A 106 15.72 -11.15 -10.83
#